data_AF-A0A1H9ZNF0-F1
#
_entry.id   AF-A0A1H9ZNF0-F1
#
_cell.length_a   1.000
_cell.length_b   1.000
_cell.length_c   1.000
_cell.angle_alpha   90.00
_cell.angle_beta   90.00
_cell.angle_gamma   90.00
#
_symmetry.space_group_name_H-M   'P 1'
#
loop_
_entity.id
_entity.type
_entity.pdbx_description
1 polymer ?
#
loop_
_entity_poly.entity_id
_entity_poly.type
_entity_poly.pdbx_seq_one_letter_code
_entity_poly.pdbx_strand_id
1 'polypeptide(L)'
;MADIILQFRKKKNILTGNVDVKATANDIKNSGKGPNITSFSRIRTAYVEDPDFLFIILSIKYKVYNERNRKTGLMDGIMQIVDHNEYDLKYISDNDINYNPALGTGQIQIKDIHYVSYQYRTTWEMCQLLDSKYLKSSRRTIEDFYREAVKNKWIKN
;
A
#
# COMPACT_ATOMS: atom_id res chain seq x y z
N MET A 1 2.47 -5.72 8.25
CA MET A 1 1.24 -6.27 8.83
C MET A 1 0.15 -5.34 8.36
N ALA A 2 -0.99 -5.88 7.93
CA ALA A 2 -2.12 -5.09 7.48
C ALA A 2 -2.87 -4.51 8.69
N ASP A 3 -3.59 -3.41 8.50
CA ASP A 3 -4.45 -2.83 9.53
C ASP A 3 -5.72 -3.68 9.70
N ILE A 4 -6.23 -4.23 8.59
CA ILE A 4 -7.40 -5.11 8.58
C ILE A 4 -7.07 -6.33 7.72
N ILE A 5 -7.52 -7.50 8.16
CA ILE A 5 -7.47 -8.74 7.39
C ILE A 5 -8.90 -9.14 7.05
N LEU A 6 -9.19 -9.27 5.76
CA LEU A 6 -10.45 -9.76 5.23
C LEU A 6 -10.26 -11.19 4.74
N GLN A 7 -11.22 -12.07 5.02
CA GLN A 7 -11.20 -13.44 4.52
C GLN A 7 -12.47 -13.70 3.71
N PHE A 8 -12.27 -14.12 2.47
CA PHE A 8 -13.34 -14.45 1.54
C PHE A 8 -13.35 -15.96 1.34
N ARG A 9 -14.52 -16.58 1.52
CA ARG A 9 -14.70 -18.01 1.25
C ARG A 9 -15.63 -18.19 0.07
N LYS A 10 -15.15 -18.90 -0.97
CA LYS A 10 -16.00 -19.39 -2.06
C LYS A 10 -15.84 -20.90 -2.17
N LYS A 11 -16.88 -21.63 -1.76
CA LYS A 11 -16.85 -23.11 -1.62
C LYS A 11 -15.69 -23.54 -0.70
N LYS A 12 -14.74 -24.34 -1.22
CA LYS A 12 -13.55 -24.82 -0.49
C LYS A 12 -12.37 -23.84 -0.55
N ASN A 13 -12.42 -22.82 -1.40
CA ASN A 13 -11.32 -21.86 -1.56
C ASN A 13 -11.48 -20.72 -0.55
N ILE A 14 -10.38 -20.34 0.07
CA ILE A 14 -10.28 -19.21 0.99
C ILE A 14 -9.25 -18.25 0.40
N LEU A 15 -9.64 -17.00 0.23
CA LEU A 15 -8.79 -15.90 -0.18
C LEU A 15 -8.62 -14.95 1.01
N THR A 16 -7.41 -14.50 1.29
CA THR A 16 -7.14 -13.50 2.32
C THR A 16 -6.74 -12.19 1.67
N GLY A 17 -7.44 -11.12 2.02
CA GLY A 17 -7.15 -9.75 1.63
C GLY A 17 -6.55 -8.97 2.79
N ASN A 18 -5.40 -8.36 2.57
CA ASN A 18 -4.75 -7.48 3.52
C ASN A 18 -5.10 -6.03 3.19
N VAL A 19 -5.63 -5.27 4.14
CA VAL A 19 -5.98 -3.86 3.96
C VAL A 19 -5.00 -2.97 4.73
N ASP A 20 -4.36 -2.04 4.03
CA ASP A 20 -3.59 -0.94 4.61
C ASP A 20 -4.41 0.35 4.51
N VAL A 21 -4.71 0.97 5.65
CA VAL A 21 -5.55 2.16 5.75
C VAL A 21 -4.66 3.40 5.80
N LYS A 22 -5.01 4.40 5.00
CA LYS A 22 -4.31 5.69 4.95
C LYS A 22 -5.33 6.82 5.03
N ALA A 23 -5.37 7.48 6.18
CA ALA A 23 -6.20 8.65 6.40
C ALA A 23 -5.46 9.93 5.99
N THR A 24 -6.16 10.81 5.27
CA THR A 24 -5.61 12.05 4.71
C THR A 24 -6.55 13.22 5.01
N ALA A 25 -5.97 14.36 5.34
CA ALA A 25 -6.71 15.56 5.67
C ALA A 25 -7.15 16.27 4.38
N ASN A 26 -8.44 16.54 4.23
CA ASN A 26 -9.01 17.16 3.03
C ASN A 26 -8.61 18.63 2.87
N ASP A 27 -8.30 19.30 3.98
CA ASP A 27 -7.93 20.72 4.07
C ASP A 27 -6.44 20.99 3.83
N ILE A 28 -5.59 19.94 3.76
CA ILE A 28 -4.15 20.07 3.52
C ILE A 28 -3.83 19.69 2.07
N LYS A 29 -3.40 20.68 1.26
CA LYS A 29 -3.17 20.57 -0.20
C LYS A 29 -2.25 19.42 -0.65
N ASN A 30 -1.35 18.93 0.21
CA ASN A 30 -0.42 17.85 -0.09
C ASN A 30 -0.62 16.61 0.81
N SER A 31 -1.73 16.54 1.55
CA SER A 31 -2.04 15.35 2.33
C SER A 31 -2.22 14.15 1.42
N GLY A 32 -1.60 13.02 1.76
CA GLY A 32 -1.71 11.79 0.98
C GLY A 32 -0.69 11.65 -0.15
N LYS A 33 0.22 12.60 -0.35
CA LYS A 33 1.30 12.46 -1.34
C LYS A 33 2.47 11.64 -0.80
N GLY A 34 2.91 10.66 -1.59
CA GLY A 34 4.09 9.84 -1.30
C GLY A 34 4.05 8.96 -0.04
N PRO A 35 2.90 8.50 0.51
CA PRO A 35 2.94 7.69 1.71
C PRO A 35 3.58 6.33 1.45
N ASN A 36 4.32 5.85 2.45
CA ASN A 36 4.83 4.49 2.48
C ASN A 36 3.70 3.52 2.78
N ILE A 37 3.64 2.42 2.03
CA ILE A 37 2.62 1.37 2.19
C ILE A 37 3.24 0.15 2.88
N THR A 38 4.27 -0.42 2.27
CA THR A 38 4.87 -1.67 2.75
C THR A 38 6.31 -1.80 2.26
N SER A 39 7.10 -2.69 2.86
CA SER A 39 8.47 -2.91 2.42
C SER A 39 8.51 -3.73 1.14
N PHE A 40 9.49 -3.43 0.27
CA PHE A 40 9.69 -4.13 -1.00
C PHE A 40 9.75 -5.65 -0.82
N SER A 41 10.63 -6.12 0.08
CA SER A 41 10.80 -7.56 0.29
C SER A 41 9.51 -8.22 0.79
N ARG A 42 8.72 -7.54 1.63
CA ARG A 42 7.50 -8.13 2.20
C ARG A 42 6.43 -8.31 1.15
N ILE A 43 6.12 -7.26 0.38
CA ILE A 43 5.05 -7.34 -0.62
C ILE A 43 5.43 -8.26 -1.77
N ARG A 44 6.71 -8.24 -2.16
CA ARG A 44 7.20 -9.14 -3.19
C ARG A 44 7.13 -10.59 -2.75
N THR A 45 7.55 -10.92 -1.52
CA THR A 45 7.41 -12.28 -0.98
C THR A 45 5.95 -12.72 -0.98
N ALA A 46 5.02 -11.86 -0.54
CA ALA A 46 3.60 -12.20 -0.51
C ALA A 46 3.05 -12.62 -1.89
N TYR A 47 3.41 -11.88 -2.95
CA TYR A 47 3.00 -12.23 -4.33
C TYR A 47 3.69 -13.47 -4.91
N VAL A 48 4.89 -13.80 -4.42
CA VAL A 48 5.60 -15.03 -4.82
C VAL A 48 5.02 -16.26 -4.11
N GLU A 49 4.68 -16.13 -2.83
CA GLU A 49 4.11 -17.21 -2.01
C GLU A 49 2.66 -17.51 -2.42
N ASP A 50 1.89 -16.47 -2.73
CA ASP A 50 0.48 -16.58 -3.14
C ASP A 50 0.21 -15.67 -4.35
N PRO A 51 0.11 -16.24 -5.57
CA PRO A 51 -0.24 -15.47 -6.77
C PRO A 51 -1.61 -14.78 -6.70
N ASP A 52 -2.54 -15.30 -5.89
CA ASP A 52 -3.87 -14.74 -5.69
C ASP A 52 -3.89 -13.69 -4.56
N PHE A 53 -2.75 -13.42 -3.92
CA PHE A 53 -2.64 -12.47 -2.81
C PHE A 53 -3.28 -11.12 -3.16
N LEU A 54 -4.11 -10.64 -2.24
CA LEU A 54 -4.87 -9.42 -2.38
C LEU A 54 -4.38 -8.39 -1.35
N PHE A 55 -3.83 -7.28 -1.84
CA PHE A 55 -3.36 -6.18 -1.00
C PHE A 55 -4.16 -4.91 -1.31
N ILE A 56 -5.12 -4.62 -0.46
CA ILE A 56 -6.02 -3.48 -0.59
C ILE A 56 -5.40 -2.28 0.13
N ILE A 57 -5.41 -1.15 -0.54
CA ILE A 57 -5.14 0.16 0.03
C ILE A 57 -6.48 0.85 0.20
N LEU A 58 -6.84 1.19 1.44
CA LEU A 58 -8.02 1.99 1.75
C LEU A 58 -7.59 3.42 2.05
N SER A 59 -7.82 4.32 1.10
CA SER A 59 -7.60 5.76 1.27
C SER A 59 -8.85 6.42 1.84
N ILE A 60 -8.72 7.08 2.99
CA ILE A 60 -9.80 7.83 3.62
C ILE A 60 -9.44 9.31 3.60
N LYS A 61 -10.38 10.16 3.20
CA LYS A 61 -10.30 11.61 3.41
C LYS A 61 -11.17 12.03 4.55
N TYR A 62 -10.62 12.87 5.41
CA TYR A 62 -11.35 13.43 6.54
C TYR A 62 -11.26 14.96 6.57
N LYS A 63 -12.23 15.59 7.22
CA LYS A 63 -12.21 17.00 7.61
C LYS A 63 -12.36 17.08 9.11
N VAL A 64 -11.66 18.03 9.74
CA VAL A 64 -11.79 18.31 11.17
C VAL A 64 -12.54 19.62 11.35
N TYR A 65 -13.49 19.65 12.28
CA TYR A 65 -14.16 20.87 12.71
C TYR A 65 -14.58 20.75 14.18
N ASN A 66 -14.91 21.88 14.80
CA ASN A 66 -15.34 21.91 16.19
C ASN A 66 -16.83 22.30 16.27
N GLU A 67 -17.57 21.66 17.17
CA GLU A 67 -18.95 22.00 17.48
C GLU A 67 -19.13 22.18 18.99
N ARG A 68 -19.93 23.17 19.41
CA ARG A 68 -20.22 23.34 20.83
C ARG A 68 -21.21 22.29 21.31
N ASN A 69 -20.79 21.45 22.23
CA ASN A 69 -21.64 20.45 22.85
C ASN A 69 -22.71 21.14 23.71
N ARG A 70 -23.98 20.96 23.33
CA ARG A 70 -25.11 21.59 24.04
C ARG A 70 -25.33 21.07 25.46
N LYS A 71 -24.85 19.87 25.80
CA LYS A 71 -25.03 19.26 27.13
C LYS A 71 -23.91 19.67 28.09
N THR A 72 -22.66 19.63 27.64
CA THR A 72 -21.50 19.91 28.50
C THR A 72 -21.03 21.37 28.42
N GLY A 73 -21.44 22.11 27.39
CA GLY A 73 -21.02 23.48 27.12
C GLY A 73 -19.60 23.61 26.53
N LEU A 74 -18.88 22.48 26.42
CA LEU A 74 -17.52 22.37 25.88
C LEU A 74 -17.52 22.30 24.35
N MET A 75 -16.33 22.39 23.73
CA MET A 75 -16.14 22.19 22.29
C MET A 75 -15.77 20.73 22.01
N ASP A 76 -16.52 20.07 21.14
CA ASP A 76 -16.22 18.73 20.62
C ASP A 76 -15.42 18.87 19.32
N GLY A 77 -14.24 18.24 19.26
CA GLY A 77 -13.47 18.09 18.03
C GLY A 77 -14.00 16.91 17.22
N ILE A 78 -14.60 17.19 16.08
CA ILE A 78 -15.23 16.18 15.21
C ILE A 78 -14.32 15.92 14.02
N MET A 79 -13.96 14.65 13.82
CA MET A 79 -13.30 14.17 12.61
C MET A 79 -14.34 13.46 11.75
N GLN A 80 -14.71 14.09 10.64
CA GLN A 80 -15.70 13.58 9.71
C GLN A 80 -15.01 12.97 8.49
N ILE A 81 -15.35 11.74 8.14
CA ILE A 81 -14.97 11.13 6.86
C ILE A 81 -15.80 11.82 5.76
N VAL A 82 -15.11 12.36 4.76
CA VAL A 82 -15.74 13.09 3.65
C VAL A 82 -15.65 12.35 2.33
N ASP A 83 -14.67 11.45 2.18
CA ASP A 83 -14.47 10.66 0.97
C ASP A 83 -13.64 9.40 1.27
N HIS A 84 -13.72 8.39 0.42
CA HIS A 84 -12.87 7.21 0.48
C HIS A 84 -12.66 6.59 -0.90
N ASN A 85 -11.54 5.90 -1.07
CA ASN A 85 -11.27 5.07 -2.23
C ASN A 85 -10.52 3.81 -1.82
N GLU A 86 -10.71 2.74 -2.58
CA GLU A 86 -10.06 1.45 -2.36
C GLU A 86 -9.40 0.94 -3.63
N TYR A 87 -8.19 0.41 -3.48
CA TYR A 87 -7.37 -0.05 -4.60
C TYR A 87 -6.70 -1.37 -4.27
N ASP A 88 -6.68 -2.32 -5.20
CA ASP A 88 -5.71 -3.42 -5.14
C ASP A 88 -4.36 -2.88 -5.64
N LEU A 89 -3.32 -2.97 -4.80
CA LEU A 89 -1.97 -2.52 -5.11
C LEU A 89 -1.45 -3.12 -6.43
N LYS A 90 -1.85 -4.36 -6.76
CA LYS A 90 -1.47 -5.04 -8.02
C LYS A 90 -1.90 -4.26 -9.27
N TYR A 91 -3.01 -3.52 -9.17
CA TYR A 91 -3.62 -2.82 -10.30
C TYR A 91 -3.41 -1.31 -10.29
N ILE A 92 -2.57 -0.78 -9.40
CA ILE A 92 -2.18 0.63 -9.45
C ILE A 92 -1.20 0.83 -10.62
N SER A 93 -1.34 1.95 -11.35
CA SER A 93 -0.45 2.30 -12.45
C SER A 93 1.01 2.37 -12.02
N ASP A 94 1.92 2.07 -12.94
CA ASP A 94 3.37 2.07 -12.68
C ASP A 94 3.89 3.49 -12.43
N ASN A 95 3.22 4.50 -12.99
CA ASN A 95 3.47 5.92 -12.77
C ASN A 95 3.08 6.38 -11.36
N ASP A 96 2.17 5.68 -10.71
CA ASP A 96 1.71 6.00 -9.36
C ASP A 96 2.42 5.17 -8.27
N ILE A 97 3.14 4.10 -8.66
CA ILE A 97 3.97 3.30 -7.74
C ILE A 97 5.43 3.78 -7.77
N ASN A 98 5.94 4.14 -6.60
CA ASN A 98 7.32 4.55 -6.38
C ASN A 98 8.02 3.62 -5.38
N TYR A 99 9.36 3.61 -5.45
CA TYR A 99 10.20 2.90 -4.50
C TYR A 99 11.09 3.89 -3.76
N ASN A 100 11.03 3.86 -2.43
CA ASN A 100 11.86 4.66 -1.54
C ASN A 100 12.92 3.78 -0.86
N PRO A 101 14.22 3.97 -1.15
CA PRO A 101 15.29 3.15 -0.59
C PRO A 101 15.65 3.46 0.88
N ALA A 102 15.07 4.49 1.50
CA ALA A 102 15.59 5.06 2.74
C ALA A 102 15.60 4.13 3.96
N LEU A 103 14.78 3.08 4.00
CA LEU A 103 14.60 2.22 5.18
C LEU A 103 14.65 0.73 4.83
N GLY A 104 15.49 -0.05 5.53
CA GLY A 104 15.52 -1.51 5.41
C GLY A 104 15.76 -1.98 3.97
N THR A 105 14.85 -2.81 3.43
CA THR A 105 14.85 -3.25 2.02
C THR A 105 14.24 -2.22 1.06
N GLY A 106 13.91 -1.03 1.56
CA GLY A 106 13.15 0.00 0.88
C GLY A 106 11.63 -0.21 0.98
N GLN A 107 10.88 0.83 0.65
CA GLN A 107 9.43 0.89 0.82
C GLN A 107 8.75 1.24 -0.49
N ILE A 108 7.61 0.59 -0.74
CA ILE A 108 6.70 0.94 -1.81
C ILE A 108 5.88 2.14 -1.36
N GLN A 109 5.89 3.17 -2.19
CA GLN A 109 5.16 4.41 -2.01
C GLN A 109 4.14 4.60 -3.12
N ILE A 110 3.02 5.22 -2.79
CA ILE A 110 2.05 5.68 -3.79
C ILE A 110 2.20 7.17 -3.97
N LYS A 111 2.21 7.66 -5.22
CA LYS A 111 2.40 9.07 -5.56
C LYS A 111 1.36 9.96 -4.88
N ASP A 112 0.09 9.60 -4.99
CA ASP A 112 -1.02 10.19 -4.27
C ASP A 112 -1.98 9.06 -3.89
N ILE A 113 -2.15 8.82 -2.60
CA ILE A 113 -2.88 7.65 -2.11
C ILE A 113 -4.37 7.69 -2.42
N HIS A 114 -4.91 8.88 -2.68
CA HIS A 114 -6.32 9.04 -2.95
C HIS A 114 -6.60 9.10 -4.46
N TYR A 115 -5.62 9.50 -5.27
CA TYR A 115 -5.76 9.67 -6.71
C TYR A 115 -4.72 8.83 -7.46
N VAL A 116 -5.11 7.63 -7.87
CA VAL A 116 -4.28 6.73 -8.68
C VAL A 116 -5.00 6.33 -9.96
N SER A 117 -4.23 6.01 -10.99
CA SER A 117 -4.74 5.42 -12.22
C SER A 117 -4.72 3.89 -12.12
N TYR A 118 -5.73 3.25 -12.73
CA TYR A 118 -5.85 1.79 -12.75
C TYR A 118 -5.15 1.21 -13.99
N GLN A 119 -4.40 0.12 -13.81
CA GLN A 119 -3.78 -0.65 -14.89
C GLN A 119 -3.82 -2.13 -14.54
N TYR A 120 -4.47 -2.92 -15.40
CA TYR A 120 -4.52 -4.37 -15.22
C TYR A 120 -3.14 -5.01 -15.44
N ARG A 121 -2.74 -5.90 -14.53
CA ARG A 121 -1.50 -6.69 -14.61
C ARG A 121 -1.65 -8.01 -13.87
N THR A 122 -0.93 -9.02 -14.33
CA THR A 122 -0.72 -10.28 -13.64
C THR A 122 0.19 -10.10 -12.42
N THR A 123 0.14 -11.06 -11.49
CA THR A 123 1.04 -11.06 -10.32
C THR A 123 2.51 -11.16 -10.73
N TRP A 124 2.82 -11.84 -11.84
CA TRP A 124 4.17 -11.87 -12.40
C TRP A 124 4.65 -10.50 -12.87
N GLU A 125 3.84 -9.79 -13.65
CA GLU A 125 4.15 -8.42 -14.09
C GLU A 125 4.29 -7.46 -12.91
N MET A 126 3.50 -7.66 -11.84
CA MET A 126 3.65 -6.89 -10.60
C MET A 126 5.01 -7.16 -9.92
N CYS A 127 5.44 -8.42 -9.82
CA CYS A 127 6.78 -8.76 -9.32
C CYS A 127 7.89 -8.14 -10.18
N GLN A 128 7.78 -8.19 -11.51
CA GLN A 128 8.73 -7.55 -12.43
C GLN A 128 8.78 -6.03 -12.26
N LEU A 129 7.62 -5.38 -12.04
CA LEU A 129 7.54 -3.96 -11.75
C LEU A 129 8.27 -3.61 -10.45
N LEU A 130 8.01 -4.37 -9.37
CA LEU A 130 8.68 -4.19 -8.09
C LEU A 130 10.20 -4.31 -8.24
N ASP A 131 10.67 -5.31 -8.99
CA ASP A 131 12.09 -5.56 -9.25
C ASP A 131 12.73 -4.44 -10.03
N SER A 132 12.07 -4.00 -11.10
CA SER A 132 12.50 -2.86 -11.91
C SER A 132 12.64 -1.59 -11.07
N LYS A 133 11.65 -1.29 -10.21
CA LYS A 133 11.68 -0.10 -9.33
C LYS A 133 12.77 -0.21 -8.26
N TYR A 134 13.01 -1.39 -7.71
CA TYR A 134 14.09 -1.65 -6.76
C TYR A 134 15.47 -1.47 -7.40
N LEU A 135 15.71 -2.11 -8.55
CA LEU A 135 17.00 -2.11 -9.25
C LEU A 135 17.33 -0.77 -9.92
N LYS A 136 16.31 0.03 -10.31
CA LYS A 136 16.52 1.39 -10.82
C LYS A 136 16.95 2.37 -9.72
N SER A 137 16.84 1.99 -8.45
CA SER A 137 17.32 2.85 -7.36
C SER A 137 18.84 2.89 -7.35
N SER A 138 19.41 4.09 -7.38
CA SER A 138 20.87 4.28 -7.24
C SER A 138 21.45 3.79 -5.91
N ARG A 139 20.59 3.45 -4.93
CA ARG A 139 20.99 2.93 -3.62
C ARG A 139 20.93 1.40 -3.50
N ARG A 140 20.65 0.68 -4.58
CA ARG A 140 20.55 -0.78 -4.59
C ARG A 140 21.37 -1.37 -5.72
N THR A 141 21.91 -2.55 -5.47
CA THR A 141 22.63 -3.33 -6.49
C THR A 141 21.92 -4.65 -6.77
N ILE A 142 22.37 -5.34 -7.82
CA ILE A 142 21.88 -6.68 -8.15
C ILE A 142 22.25 -7.70 -7.05
N GLU A 143 23.38 -7.51 -6.37
CA GLU A 143 23.81 -8.34 -5.24
C GLU A 143 22.88 -8.17 -4.03
N ASP A 144 22.41 -6.95 -3.77
CA ASP A 144 21.41 -6.70 -2.73
C ASP A 144 20.09 -7.42 -3.04
N PHE A 145 19.65 -7.35 -4.30
CA PHE A 145 18.47 -8.08 -4.77
C PHE A 145 18.66 -9.59 -4.60
N TYR A 146 19.80 -10.13 -5.04
CA TYR A 146 20.11 -11.55 -4.93
C TYR A 146 20.11 -12.03 -3.47
N ARG A 147 20.70 -11.24 -2.56
CA ARG A 147 20.69 -11.54 -1.12
C ARG A 147 19.26 -11.62 -0.58
N GLU A 148 18.39 -10.67 -0.95
CA GLU A 148 16.96 -10.74 -0.57
C GLU A 148 16.25 -11.91 -1.24
N ALA A 149 16.55 -12.24 -2.50
CA ALA A 149 15.95 -13.35 -3.21
C ALA A 149 16.28 -14.70 -2.58
N VAL A 150 17.53 -14.93 -2.18
CA VAL A 150 17.94 -16.14 -1.46
C VAL A 150 17.30 -16.18 -0.08
N LYS A 151 17.40 -15.08 0.68
CA LYS A 151 16.87 -14.98 2.05
C LYS A 151 15.37 -15.27 2.10
N ASN A 152 14.60 -14.74 1.15
CA ASN A 152 13.15 -14.89 1.09
C ASN A 152 12.71 -16.03 0.15
N LYS A 153 13.64 -16.86 -0.34
CA LYS A 153 13.37 -18.04 -1.19
C LYS A 153 12.59 -17.75 -2.48
N TRP A 154 12.84 -16.58 -3.08
CA TRP A 154 12.25 -16.22 -4.38
C TRP A 154 12.84 -17.02 -5.54
N ILE A 155 14.07 -17.50 -5.36
CA ILE A 155 14.77 -18.38 -6.28
C ILE A 155 15.09 -19.68 -5.55
N LYS A 156 15.01 -20.81 -6.26
CA LYS A 156 15.45 -22.10 -5.74
C LYS A 156 16.95 -22.24 -6.02
N ASN A 157 17.72 -22.51 -4.96
CA ASN A 157 19.12 -22.90 -5.06
C ASN A 157 19.24 -24.37 -5.45
#